data_AF-A0A167VQ94-F1
#
_entry.id   AF-A0A167VQ94-F1
#
_cell.length_a   1.000
_cell.length_b   1.000
_cell.length_c   1.000
_cell.angle_alpha   90.00
_cell.angle_beta   90.00
_cell.angle_gamma   90.00
#
_symmetry.space_group_name_H-M   'P 1'
#
loop_
_entity.id
_entity.type
_entity.pdbx_description
1 polymer ?
#
loop_
_entity_poly.entity_id
_entity_poly.type
_entity_poly.pdbx_seq_one_letter_code
_entity_poly.pdbx_strand_id
1 'polypeptide(L)'
;MRAIRSARSWASPSNDLGITFGGLHAAFGSLPKFPYIGGAQAVAGWNSASCGSCWNLTYTNTKKVSKSISVLAVDHADSGFNIALEAMNALTGGIAEELGRISVTSKQIASSHCGL
;
A
#
# COMPACT_ATOMS: atom_id res chain seq x y z
N MET A 1 -14.37 8.31 -4.50
CA MET A 1 -12.92 8.07 -4.35
C MET A 1 -12.33 9.23 -3.54
N ARG A 2 -11.83 8.98 -2.33
CA ARG A 2 -11.10 9.99 -1.53
C ARG A 2 -9.68 9.47 -1.29
N ALA A 3 -8.87 9.45 -2.34
CA ALA A 3 -7.45 9.71 -2.16
C ALA A 3 -7.31 11.23 -1.97
N ILE A 4 -6.31 11.70 -1.22
CA ILE A 4 -6.16 13.07 -0.70
C ILE A 4 -6.91 13.26 0.63
N ARG A 5 -6.49 12.54 1.67
CA ARG A 5 -6.35 13.19 2.99
C ARG A 5 -4.89 13.60 3.12
N SER A 6 -4.69 14.86 3.49
CA SER A 6 -3.41 15.47 3.80
C SER A 6 -2.54 14.51 4.62
N ALA A 7 -1.25 14.40 4.26
CA ALA A 7 -0.22 13.60 4.91
C ALA A 7 -0.04 13.81 6.44
N ARG A 8 -0.84 14.70 7.04
CA ARG A 8 -0.88 14.96 8.48
C ARG A 8 -1.59 13.85 9.29
N SER A 9 -2.26 12.87 8.65
CA SER A 9 -2.96 11.79 9.37
C SER A 9 -2.39 10.39 9.21
N TRP A 10 -1.18 10.22 8.65
CA TRP A 10 -0.64 8.88 8.44
C TRP A 10 -0.03 8.28 9.69
N ALA A 11 -0.29 7.00 9.85
CA ALA A 11 0.03 6.16 10.98
C ALA A 11 1.53 5.84 11.17
N SER A 12 2.43 6.59 10.53
CA SER A 12 3.85 6.28 10.51
C SER A 12 4.58 6.83 11.73
N PRO A 13 5.40 6.02 12.43
CA PRO A 13 6.17 6.43 13.60
C PRO A 13 7.07 7.65 13.44
N SER A 14 7.54 7.98 12.23
CA SER A 14 8.89 8.50 12.05
C SER A 14 9.15 9.90 12.60
N ASN A 15 9.40 9.98 13.90
CA ASN A 15 10.18 11.01 14.56
C ASN A 15 11.67 10.65 14.67
N ASP A 16 12.17 9.64 13.93
CA ASP A 16 13.57 9.18 14.01
C ASP A 16 14.34 9.10 12.67
N LEU A 17 13.83 9.77 11.63
CA LEU A 17 14.62 10.13 10.46
C LEU A 17 14.29 11.59 10.22
N GLY A 18 15.27 12.50 10.24
CA GLY A 18 15.11 13.95 10.11
C GLY A 18 14.48 14.40 8.79
N ILE A 19 13.23 14.01 8.53
CA ILE A 19 12.43 14.32 7.36
C ILE A 19 11.33 15.25 7.85
N THR A 20 11.69 16.52 7.90
CA THR A 20 10.76 17.60 8.19
C THR A 20 9.61 17.60 7.18
N PHE A 21 8.44 18.03 7.64
CA PHE A 21 7.12 18.06 6.96
C PHE A 21 7.07 18.71 5.56
N GLY A 22 8.18 19.19 5.01
CA GLY A 22 8.32 19.64 3.61
C GLY A 22 8.79 18.56 2.63
N GLY A 23 9.32 17.42 3.10
CA GLY A 23 9.91 16.37 2.25
C GLY A 23 8.95 15.23 1.84
N LEU A 24 7.74 15.15 2.40
CA LEU A 24 6.85 14.01 2.17
C LEU A 24 6.15 14.03 0.79
N HIS A 25 6.08 15.19 0.14
CA HIS A 25 5.70 15.29 -1.28
C HIS A 25 6.80 14.76 -2.21
N ALA A 26 8.07 14.77 -1.76
CA ALA A 26 9.14 14.07 -2.45
C ALA A 26 9.12 12.56 -2.13
N ALA A 27 8.69 12.15 -0.94
CA ALA A 27 8.69 10.76 -0.47
C ALA A 27 7.82 9.80 -1.32
N PHE A 28 6.68 10.24 -1.88
CA PHE A 28 5.93 9.35 -2.80
C PHE A 28 6.65 9.13 -4.12
N GLY A 29 7.24 10.17 -4.70
CA GLY A 29 8.00 10.06 -5.95
C GLY A 29 9.38 9.45 -5.78
N SER A 30 9.95 9.48 -4.58
CA SER A 30 11.25 8.88 -4.25
C SER A 30 11.15 7.47 -3.66
N LEU A 31 9.93 6.98 -3.37
CA LEU A 31 9.72 5.58 -3.08
C LEU A 31 9.96 4.79 -4.38
N PRO A 32 10.95 3.88 -4.41
CA PRO A 32 11.39 3.19 -5.63
C PRO A 32 10.31 2.32 -6.28
N LYS A 33 9.15 2.16 -5.62
CA LYS A 33 8.01 1.35 -6.06
C LYS A 33 6.69 2.10 -6.13
N PHE A 34 6.68 3.43 -6.13
CA PHE A 34 5.48 4.17 -6.52
C PHE A 34 5.03 3.71 -7.91
N PRO A 35 3.74 3.36 -8.14
CA PRO A 35 2.54 3.62 -7.35
C PRO A 35 2.05 2.47 -6.43
N TYR A 36 2.88 1.46 -6.12
CA TYR A 36 2.50 0.27 -5.34
C TYR A 36 2.50 0.50 -3.82
N ILE A 37 1.62 1.38 -3.36
CA ILE A 37 1.46 1.75 -1.95
C ILE A 37 -0.01 1.68 -1.53
N GLY A 38 -0.27 1.55 -0.24
CA GLY A 38 -1.64 1.57 0.28
C GLY A 38 -1.75 1.52 1.80
N GLY A 39 -2.99 1.53 2.27
CA GLY A 39 -3.33 1.23 3.65
C GLY A 39 -3.50 -0.27 3.86
N ALA A 40 -3.13 -0.75 5.05
CA ALA A 40 -3.30 -2.15 5.45
C ALA A 40 -3.93 -2.23 6.84
N GLN A 41 -4.77 -3.25 7.06
CA GLN A 41 -5.39 -3.51 8.36
C GLN A 41 -4.36 -3.87 9.44
N ALA A 42 -3.19 -4.37 9.06
CA ALA A 42 -2.09 -4.61 9.99
C ALA A 42 -1.57 -3.32 10.65
N VAL A 43 -1.74 -2.16 10.01
CA VAL A 43 -1.30 -0.86 10.53
C VAL A 43 -2.33 -0.34 11.52
N ALA A 44 -2.29 -0.81 12.78
CA ALA A 44 -3.30 -0.49 13.80
C ALA A 44 -3.51 1.00 14.11
N GLY A 45 -2.60 1.87 13.67
CA GLY A 45 -2.68 3.32 13.89
C GLY A 45 -1.30 3.95 13.97
N TRP A 46 -1.27 5.21 14.41
CA TRP A 46 -0.05 5.98 14.55
C TRP A 46 1.01 5.26 15.38
N ASN A 47 2.26 5.24 14.87
CA ASN A 47 3.39 4.51 15.45
C ASN A 47 3.24 2.97 15.43
N SER A 48 2.48 2.42 14.50
CA SER A 48 2.39 0.96 14.36
C SER A 48 3.71 0.39 13.82
N ALA A 49 4.21 -0.68 14.43
CA ALA A 49 5.34 -1.46 13.92
C ALA A 49 5.08 -2.08 12.53
N SER A 50 3.81 -2.12 12.10
CA SER A 50 3.43 -2.56 10.76
C SER A 50 3.48 -1.44 9.71
N CYS A 51 3.70 -0.19 10.12
CA CYS A 51 3.90 0.89 9.15
C CYS A 51 5.27 0.73 8.47
N GLY A 52 5.30 0.81 7.13
CA GLY A 52 6.49 0.48 6.34
C GLY A 52 6.67 -1.01 6.04
N SER A 53 5.72 -1.87 6.43
CA SER A 53 5.77 -3.30 6.08
C SER A 53 5.42 -3.54 4.61
N CYS A 54 6.10 -4.51 3.99
CA CYS A 54 5.88 -4.90 2.61
C CYS A 54 4.95 -6.12 2.53
N TRP A 55 3.96 -6.07 1.65
CA TRP A 55 2.93 -7.10 1.50
C TRP A 55 2.85 -7.57 0.06
N ASN A 56 2.96 -8.87 -0.17
CA ASN A 56 2.64 -9.47 -1.44
C ASN A 56 1.15 -9.77 -1.51
N LEU A 57 0.42 -9.08 -2.37
CA LEU A 57 -0.99 -9.33 -2.64
C LEU A 57 -1.10 -10.17 -3.90
N THR A 58 -1.78 -11.31 -3.81
CA THR A 58 -2.00 -12.22 -4.94
C THR A 58 -3.48 -12.34 -5.24
N TYR A 59 -3.87 -12.02 -6.47
CA TYR A 59 -5.22 -12.19 -6.98
C TYR A 59 -5.27 -13.32 -7.99
N THR A 60 -6.20 -14.23 -7.80
CA THR A 60 -6.50 -15.28 -8.77
C THR A 60 -7.84 -14.94 -9.41
N ASN A 61 -7.84 -14.69 -10.72
CA ASN A 61 -9.07 -14.40 -11.44
C ASN A 61 -9.92 -15.67 -11.66
N THR A 62 -11.13 -15.50 -12.19
CA THR A 62 -12.04 -16.60 -12.54
C THR A 62 -11.47 -17.58 -13.58
N LYS A 63 -10.48 -17.14 -14.37
CA LYS A 63 -9.74 -17.96 -15.34
C LYS A 63 -8.54 -18.69 -14.71
N LYS A 64 -8.42 -18.70 -13.38
CA LYS A 64 -7.29 -19.29 -12.61
C LYS A 64 -5.92 -18.69 -12.95
N VAL A 65 -5.88 -17.47 -13.47
CA VAL A 65 -4.64 -16.71 -13.66
C VAL A 65 -4.36 -15.96 -12.38
N SER A 66 -3.23 -16.28 -11.74
CA SER A 66 -2.76 -15.60 -10.54
C SER A 66 -1.81 -14.46 -10.90
N LYS A 67 -2.06 -13.27 -10.34
CA LYS A 67 -1.16 -12.11 -10.40
C LYS A 67 -0.80 -11.67 -9.01
N SER A 68 0.46 -11.32 -8.81
CA SER A 68 0.97 -10.83 -7.53
C SER A 68 1.63 -9.47 -7.69
N ILE A 69 1.43 -8.59 -6.70
CA ILE A 69 2.12 -7.30 -6.58
C ILE A 69 2.66 -7.14 -5.16
N SER A 70 3.77 -6.42 -5.02
CA SER A 70 4.30 -6.02 -3.71
C SER A 70 3.80 -4.61 -3.40
N VAL A 71 3.10 -4.44 -2.27
CA VAL A 71 2.52 -3.18 -1.81
C VAL A 71 3.16 -2.78 -0.49
N LEU A 72 3.58 -1.52 -0.38
CA LEU A 72 4.04 -0.95 0.87
C LEU A 72 2.86 -0.45 1.70
N ALA A 73 2.74 -0.92 2.94
CA ALA A 73 1.74 -0.45 3.89
C ALA A 73 2.20 0.87 4.53
N VAL A 74 1.54 1.97 4.21
CA VAL A 74 1.88 3.32 4.70
C VAL A 74 0.77 3.95 5.52
N ASP A 75 -0.42 3.36 5.51
CA ASP A 75 -1.60 3.88 6.22
C ASP A 75 -2.43 2.76 6.86
N HIS A 76 -3.34 3.13 7.75
CA HIS A 76 -4.34 2.21 8.30
C HIS A 76 -5.46 1.96 7.27
N ALA A 77 -5.93 0.72 7.21
CA ALA A 77 -7.19 0.38 6.55
C ALA A 77 -8.08 -0.39 7.52
N ASP A 78 -9.35 0.00 7.67
CA ASP A 78 -10.26 -0.65 8.63
C ASP A 78 -10.42 -2.17 8.37
N SER A 79 -10.33 -2.59 7.11
CA SER A 79 -10.40 -4.00 6.72
C SER A 79 -9.57 -4.28 5.47
N GLY A 80 -8.74 -5.32 5.51
CA GLY A 80 -7.93 -5.74 4.37
C GLY A 80 -6.90 -4.70 3.93
N PHE A 81 -6.96 -4.31 2.66
CA PHE A 81 -6.00 -3.39 2.03
C PHE A 81 -6.72 -2.35 1.16
N ASN A 82 -6.34 -1.09 1.31
CA ASN A 82 -6.77 0.02 0.45
C ASN A 82 -5.58 0.50 -0.37
N ILE A 83 -5.49 0.07 -1.63
CA ILE A 83 -4.33 0.34 -2.49
C ILE A 83 -4.68 1.37 -3.58
N ALA A 84 -3.65 1.98 -4.19
CA ALA A 84 -3.83 2.87 -5.33
C ALA A 84 -4.55 2.16 -6.49
N LEU A 85 -5.36 2.91 -7.25
CA LEU A 85 -6.11 2.38 -8.40
C LEU A 85 -5.18 1.73 -9.44
N GLU A 86 -4.00 2.32 -9.67
CA GLU A 86 -2.98 1.76 -10.57
C GLU A 86 -2.44 0.42 -10.08
N ALA A 87 -2.20 0.27 -8.78
CA ALA A 87 -1.76 -0.98 -8.17
C ALA A 87 -2.86 -2.06 -8.29
N MET A 88 -4.12 -1.69 -8.06
CA MET A 88 -5.24 -2.60 -8.23
C MET A 88 -5.42 -2.99 -9.71
N ASN A 89 -5.26 -2.05 -10.63
CA ASN A 89 -5.29 -2.31 -12.08
C ASN A 89 -4.17 -3.26 -12.51
N ALA A 90 -2.95 -3.12 -11.96
CA ALA A 90 -1.86 -4.05 -12.24
C ALA A 90 -2.23 -5.50 -11.83
N LEU A 91 -2.91 -5.63 -10.68
CA LEU A 91 -3.37 -6.91 -10.13
C LEU A 91 -4.56 -7.51 -10.91
N THR A 92 -5.52 -6.69 -11.32
CA THR A 92 -6.76 -7.14 -11.97
C THR A 92 -6.68 -7.16 -13.50
N GLY A 93 -5.63 -6.55 -14.07
CA GLY A 93 -5.49 -6.40 -15.52
C GLY A 93 -6.25 -5.21 -16.12
N GLY A 94 -6.43 -4.13 -15.34
CA GLY A 94 -7.01 -2.86 -15.81
C GLY A 94 -8.50 -2.67 -15.54
N ILE A 95 -9.14 -3.61 -14.83
CA ILE A 95 -10.59 -3.59 -14.53
C ILE A 95 -10.88 -3.31 -13.05
N ALA A 96 -10.01 -2.57 -12.36
CA ALA A 96 -10.18 -2.31 -10.92
C ALA A 96 -11.48 -1.55 -10.60
N GLU A 97 -11.87 -0.59 -11.44
CA GLU A 97 -13.09 0.20 -11.24
C GLU A 97 -14.35 -0.66 -11.39
N GLU A 98 -14.36 -1.58 -12.36
CA GLU A 98 -15.49 -2.49 -12.60
C GLU A 98 -15.66 -3.50 -11.47
N LEU A 99 -14.55 -4.04 -10.94
CA LEU A 99 -14.60 -4.98 -9.84
C LEU A 99 -14.93 -4.30 -8.52
N GLY A 100 -14.43 -3.08 -8.30
CA GLY A 100 -14.61 -2.27 -7.09
C GLY A 100 -13.90 -2.83 -5.86
N ARG A 101 -14.11 -4.11 -5.54
CA ARG A 101 -13.46 -4.85 -4.44
C ARG A 101 -13.15 -6.27 -4.91
N ILE A 102 -11.99 -6.77 -4.49
CA ILE A 102 -11.52 -8.10 -4.83
C ILE A 102 -11.01 -8.81 -3.59
N SER A 103 -11.14 -10.13 -3.56
CA SER A 103 -10.49 -10.96 -2.55
C SER A 103 -9.09 -11.34 -3.03
N VAL A 104 -8.09 -11.12 -2.19
CA VAL A 104 -6.68 -11.39 -2.49
C VAL A 104 -6.05 -12.16 -1.35
N THR A 105 -5.05 -12.99 -1.68
CA THR A 105 -4.18 -13.59 -0.68
C THR A 105 -3.05 -12.63 -0.37
N SER A 106 -3.00 -12.14 0.87
CA SER A 106 -1.93 -11.26 1.35
C SER A 106 -0.88 -12.04 2.13
N LYS A 107 0.40 -11.82 1.83
CA LYS A 107 1.53 -12.36 2.59
C LYS A 107 2.52 -11.26 2.92
N GLN A 108 2.88 -11.10 4.20
CA GLN A 108 3.95 -10.19 4.58
C GLN A 108 5.29 -10.71 4.07
N ILE A 109 6.07 -9.84 3.45
CA ILE A 109 7.41 -10.13 2.91
C ILE A 109 8.43 -9.13 3.47
N ALA A 110 9.71 -9.40 3.25
CA ALA A 110 10.77 -8.48 3.68
C ALA A 110 10.59 -7.09 3.04
N SER A 111 10.86 -6.03 3.81
CA SER A 111 10.77 -4.63 3.39
C SER A 111 11.63 -4.33 2.15
N SER A 112 12.72 -5.08 1.98
CA SER A 112 13.63 -4.99 0.83
C SER A 112 12.93 -5.24 -0.50
N HIS A 113 11.89 -6.06 -0.52
CA HIS A 113 11.08 -6.25 -1.73
C HIS A 113 10.27 -5.01 -2.10
N CYS A 114 9.99 -4.10 -1.16
CA CYS A 114 9.37 -2.80 -1.43
C CYS A 114 10.39 -1.66 -1.57
N GLY A 115 11.70 -1.98 -1.49
CA GLY A 115 12.79 -1.01 -1.62
C GLY A 115 13.16 -0.28 -0.32
N LEU A 116 12.90 -0.92 0.83
CA LEU A 116 13.26 -0.47 2.18
C LEU A 116 14.30 -1.38 2.83
#